data_AF-A0A2H9QVQ3-F1
#
_entry.id   AF-A0A2H9QVQ3-F1
#
_cell.length_a   1.000
_cell.length_b   1.000
_cell.length_c   1.000
_cell.angle_alpha   90.00
_cell.angle_beta   90.00
_cell.angle_gamma   90.00
#
_symmetry.space_group_name_H-M   'P 1'
#
loop_
_entity.id
_entity.type
_entity.pdbx_description
1 polymer ?
#
loop_
_entity_poly.entity_id
_entity_poly.type
_entity_poly.pdbx_seq_one_letter_code
_entity_poly.pdbx_strand_id
1 'polypeptide(L)'
;MRGKGPGGMRTRDAIHQVISKLQRATGKDIFKEVKKIYNWGDHNILRHIMAQTINLQPGYSEWVFIKHHEKCLFLCEDGYFELYNPTEHGNFVDGIKS
;
A
#
# COMPACT_ATOMS: atom_id res chain seq x y z
N MET A 1 8.25 18.49 8.14
CA MET A 1 8.93 18.35 6.83
C MET A 1 7.98 17.69 5.84
N ARG A 2 7.78 18.28 4.66
CA ARG A 2 6.88 17.76 3.61
C ARG A 2 7.42 16.46 3.01
N GLY A 3 6.99 15.34 3.57
CA GLY A 3 6.51 14.09 2.90
C GLY A 3 7.40 13.30 1.93
N LYS A 4 8.59 13.76 1.54
CA LYS A 4 9.44 13.07 0.56
C LYS A 4 10.71 12.52 1.22
N GLY A 5 10.98 11.25 0.98
CA GLY A 5 12.22 10.56 1.36
C GLY A 5 13.37 10.83 0.38
N PRO A 6 14.41 9.99 0.37
CA PRO A 6 15.61 10.17 -0.45
C PRO A 6 15.24 10.33 -1.92
N GLY A 7 15.86 11.29 -2.62
CA GLY A 7 15.61 11.53 -4.04
C GLY A 7 14.17 11.99 -4.37
N GLY A 8 13.37 12.39 -3.39
CA GLY A 8 11.98 12.81 -3.62
C GLY A 8 10.95 11.68 -3.56
N MET A 9 11.36 10.47 -3.21
CA MET A 9 10.50 9.28 -3.10
C MET A 9 9.34 9.50 -2.12
N ARG A 10 8.13 9.11 -2.48
CA ARG A 10 6.97 9.14 -1.57
C ARG A 10 6.83 7.80 -0.86
N THR A 11 6.19 7.79 0.32
CA THR A 11 5.93 6.55 1.08
C THR A 11 5.20 5.49 0.25
N ARG A 12 4.28 5.91 -0.61
CA ARG A 12 3.54 5.05 -1.53
C ARG A 12 4.42 4.35 -2.59
N ASP A 13 5.47 5.03 -3.02
CA ASP A 13 6.43 4.49 -4.00
C ASP A 13 7.30 3.44 -3.30
N ALA A 14 7.70 3.71 -2.05
CA ALA A 14 8.43 2.77 -1.21
C ALA A 14 7.61 1.50 -0.90
N ILE A 15 6.32 1.63 -0.60
CA ILE A 15 5.43 0.47 -0.38
C ILE A 15 5.34 -0.38 -1.65
N HIS A 16 5.11 0.24 -2.80
CA HIS A 16 5.07 -0.48 -4.08
C HIS A 16 6.39 -1.21 -4.37
N GLN A 17 7.53 -0.54 -4.15
CA GLN A 17 8.85 -1.15 -4.29
C GLN A 17 9.05 -2.35 -3.33
N VAL A 18 8.60 -2.23 -2.08
CA VAL A 18 8.74 -3.27 -1.06
C VAL A 18 7.88 -4.48 -1.41
N ILE A 19 6.59 -4.31 -1.70
CA ILE A 19 5.72 -5.45 -2.02
C ILE A 19 6.14 -6.13 -3.33
N SER A 20 6.64 -5.37 -4.31
CA SER A 20 7.20 -5.94 -5.55
C SER A 20 8.43 -6.81 -5.30
N LYS A 21 9.17 -6.59 -4.20
CA LYS A 21 10.32 -7.43 -3.82
C LYS A 21 9.91 -8.62 -2.97
N LEU A 22 9.02 -8.39 -2.00
CA LEU A 22 8.58 -9.43 -1.07
C LEU A 22 7.62 -10.42 -1.72
N GLN A 23 6.90 -9.99 -2.76
CA GLN A 23 5.82 -10.72 -3.45
C GLN A 23 4.60 -10.98 -2.57
N ARG A 24 4.82 -11.49 -1.35
CA ARG A 24 3.82 -11.73 -0.32
C ARG A 24 4.37 -11.38 1.05
N ALA A 25 3.64 -10.61 1.84
CA ALA A 25 4.15 -10.08 3.12
C ALA A 25 3.03 -9.71 4.08
N THR A 26 3.28 -9.75 5.39
CA THR A 26 2.33 -9.15 6.34
C THR A 26 2.46 -7.62 6.32
N GLY A 27 1.46 -6.90 6.85
CA GLY A 27 1.56 -5.44 7.02
C GLY A 27 2.75 -5.03 7.90
N LYS A 28 3.15 -5.88 8.85
CA LYS A 28 4.33 -5.67 9.70
C LYS A 28 5.64 -5.77 8.92
N ASP A 29 5.72 -6.70 7.97
CA ASP A 29 6.91 -6.87 7.13
C ASP A 29 7.06 -5.69 6.17
N ILE A 30 5.96 -5.27 5.52
CA ILE A 30 5.95 -4.07 4.67
C ILE A 30 6.38 -2.85 5.47
N PHE A 31 5.81 -2.65 6.66
CA PHE A 31 6.17 -1.54 7.55
C PHE A 31 7.67 -1.51 7.86
N LYS A 32 8.23 -2.66 8.27
CA LYS A 32 9.66 -2.76 8.62
C LYS A 32 10.56 -2.44 7.43
N GLU A 33 10.26 -2.97 6.25
CA GLU A 33 11.08 -2.72 5.05
C GLU A 33 10.97 -1.28 4.56
N VAL A 34 9.77 -0.68 4.58
CA VAL A 34 9.60 0.74 4.25
C VAL A 34 10.36 1.64 5.22
N LYS A 35 10.36 1.30 6.51
CA LYS A 35 11.08 2.04 7.55
C LYS A 35 12.60 2.02 7.35
N LYS A 36 13.14 0.95 6.78
CA LYS A 36 14.57 0.86 6.41
C LYS A 36 14.95 1.78 5.26
N ILE A 37 14.02 2.08 4.34
CA ILE A 37 14.27 2.98 3.20
C ILE A 37 14.37 4.43 3.68
N TYR A 38 13.44 4.86 4.54
CA TYR A 38 13.48 6.20 5.12
C TYR A 38 12.64 6.26 6.40
N ASN A 39 13.04 7.16 7.30
CA ASN A 39 12.40 7.33 8.60
C ASN A 39 11.11 8.16 8.53
N TRP A 40 10.16 7.78 7.66
CA TRP A 40 8.80 8.34 7.73
C TRP A 40 8.17 7.99 9.09
N GLY A 41 7.28 8.85 9.59
CA GLY A 41 6.57 8.59 10.83
C GLY A 41 5.73 7.31 10.73
N ASP A 42 5.63 6.55 11.83
CA ASP A 42 5.02 5.22 11.81
C ASP A 42 3.56 5.26 11.37
N HIS A 43 2.80 6.21 11.94
CA HIS A 43 1.42 6.48 11.54
C HIS A 43 1.30 6.80 10.05
N ASN A 44 2.28 7.52 9.48
CA ASN A 44 2.28 7.81 8.05
C ASN A 44 2.45 6.53 7.22
N ILE A 45 3.39 5.65 7.58
CA ILE A 45 3.59 4.37 6.88
C ILE A 45 2.34 3.50 6.97
N LEU A 46 1.80 3.30 8.17
CA LEU A 46 0.61 2.45 8.39
C LEU A 46 -0.62 2.97 7.65
N ARG A 47 -0.86 4.29 7.67
CA ARG A 47 -1.93 4.92 6.89
C ARG A 47 -1.75 4.72 5.39
N HIS A 48 -0.52 4.84 4.90
CA HIS A 48 -0.22 4.63 3.49
C HIS A 48 -0.35 3.16 3.06
N ILE A 49 -0.06 2.19 3.95
CA ILE A 49 -0.34 0.76 3.69
C ILE A 49 -1.84 0.57 3.50
N MET A 50 -2.68 1.01 4.45
CA MET A 50 -4.14 0.90 4.34
C MET A 50 -4.67 1.62 3.09
N ALA A 51 -4.16 2.81 2.80
CA ALA A 51 -4.59 3.59 1.66
C ALA A 51 -4.21 2.96 0.31
N GLN A 52 -3.13 2.17 0.24
CA GLN A 52 -2.75 1.46 -0.98
C GLN A 52 -3.40 0.08 -1.14
N THR A 53 -4.20 -0.37 -0.17
CA THR A 53 -4.97 -1.60 -0.26
C THR A 53 -6.19 -1.42 -1.17
N ILE A 54 -6.28 -2.24 -2.21
CA ILE A 54 -7.27 -2.17 -3.28
C ILE A 54 -8.66 -2.63 -2.83
N ASN A 55 -8.71 -3.68 -2.01
CA ASN A 55 -9.91 -4.34 -1.51
C ASN A 55 -10.26 -3.90 -0.08
N LEU A 56 -9.86 -2.69 0.30
CA LEU A 56 -10.19 -2.08 1.59
C LEU A 56 -10.99 -0.81 1.35
N GLN A 57 -12.31 -0.88 1.56
CA GLN A 57 -13.24 0.23 1.33
C GLN A 57 -12.88 1.51 2.11
N PRO A 58 -12.50 1.47 3.41
CA PRO A 58 -12.02 2.67 4.12
C PRO A 58 -10.83 3.37 3.43
N GLY A 59 -10.05 2.62 2.65
CA GLY A 59 -8.95 3.11 1.83
C GLY A 59 -9.34 4.17 0.80
N TYR A 60 -10.63 4.28 0.44
CA TYR A 60 -11.14 5.19 -0.59
C TYR A 60 -11.76 6.46 -0.02
N SER A 61 -12.34 6.39 1.20
CA SER A 61 -12.95 7.54 1.88
C SER A 61 -11.94 8.36 2.70
N GLU A 62 -11.02 7.70 3.40
CA GLU A 62 -10.11 8.35 4.35
C GLU A 62 -8.88 9.00 3.67
N TRP A 63 -8.49 8.50 2.49
CA TRP A 63 -7.27 8.90 1.78
C TRP A 63 -7.51 9.21 0.31
N VAL A 64 -8.49 10.10 0.03
CA VAL A 64 -8.90 10.53 -1.32
C VAL A 64 -7.78 11.10 -2.22
N PHE A 65 -6.63 11.43 -1.62
CA PHE A 65 -5.44 11.87 -2.34
C PHE A 65 -4.64 10.72 -2.97
N ILE A 66 -4.88 9.47 -2.55
CA ILE A 66 -4.36 8.26 -3.21
C ILE A 66 -5.44 7.77 -4.17
N LYS A 67 -5.12 7.79 -5.47
CA LYS A 67 -6.06 7.42 -6.52
C LYS A 67 -6.11 5.91 -6.69
N HIS A 68 -7.20 5.42 -7.30
CA HIS A 68 -7.41 4.00 -7.54
C HIS A 68 -6.22 3.34 -8.26
N HIS A 69 -5.70 3.97 -9.31
CA HIS A 69 -4.53 3.48 -10.06
C HIS A 69 -3.20 3.51 -9.27
N GLU A 70 -3.17 4.14 -8.10
CA GLU A 70 -2.00 4.19 -7.22
C GLU A 70 -2.05 3.13 -6.10
N LYS A 71 -3.17 2.39 -5.99
CA LYS A 71 -3.31 1.28 -5.06
C LYS A 71 -2.64 0.04 -5.63
N CYS A 72 -1.77 -0.58 -4.85
CA CYS A 72 -0.92 -1.69 -5.31
C CYS A 72 -0.96 -2.90 -4.37
N LEU A 73 -1.65 -2.81 -3.23
CA LEU A 73 -1.74 -3.92 -2.29
C LEU A 73 -3.08 -4.63 -2.43
N PHE A 74 -3.07 -5.95 -2.44
CA PHE A 74 -4.25 -6.79 -2.23
C PHE A 74 -4.14 -7.47 -0.87
N LEU A 75 -5.16 -7.36 -0.03
CA LEU A 75 -5.22 -8.03 1.27
C LEU A 75 -5.91 -9.39 1.13
N CYS A 76 -5.14 -10.45 1.31
CA CYS A 76 -5.58 -11.84 1.28
C CYS A 76 -6.42 -12.20 2.52
N GLU A 77 -7.23 -13.25 2.39
CA GLU A 77 -8.07 -13.77 3.48
C GLU A 77 -7.26 -14.27 4.69
N ASP A 78 -6.02 -14.72 4.46
CA ASP A 78 -5.09 -15.15 5.50
C ASP A 78 -4.35 -13.98 6.20
N GLY A 79 -4.70 -12.74 5.86
CA GLY A 79 -4.11 -11.53 6.44
C GLY A 79 -2.77 -11.10 5.83
N TYR A 80 -2.29 -11.79 4.78
CA TYR A 80 -1.13 -11.34 4.01
C TYR A 80 -1.52 -10.32 2.95
N PHE A 81 -0.52 -9.54 2.52
CA PHE A 81 -0.61 -8.69 1.36
C PHE A 81 0.19 -9.26 0.20
N GLU A 82 -0.27 -9.00 -1.00
CA GLU A 82 0.45 -9.23 -2.25
C GLU A 82 0.29 -8.05 -3.22
N LEU A 83 1.06 -8.06 -4.31
CA LEU A 83 0.94 -7.04 -5.35
C LEU A 83 -0.40 -7.22 -6.07
N TYR A 84 -1.23 -6.17 -6.12
CA TYR A 84 -2.51 -6.24 -6.78
C TYR A 84 -2.36 -6.48 -8.29
N ASN A 85 -2.93 -7.60 -8.76
CA ASN A 85 -3.08 -7.94 -10.16
C ASN A 85 -4.59 -8.07 -10.50
N PRO A 86 -5.16 -7.22 -11.37
CA PRO A 86 -6.58 -7.29 -11.72
C PRO A 86 -6.97 -8.58 -12.46
N THR A 87 -6.02 -9.24 -13.13
CA THR A 87 -6.27 -10.51 -13.83
C THR A 87 -6.48 -11.66 -12.86
N GLU A 88 -5.75 -11.64 -11.73
CA GLU A 88 -5.79 -12.70 -10.72
C GLU A 88 -6.84 -12.41 -9.64
N HIS A 89 -6.88 -11.18 -9.14
CA HIS A 89 -7.73 -10.80 -8.01
C HIS A 89 -9.12 -10.28 -8.45
N GLY A 90 -9.24 -9.88 -9.71
CA GLY A 90 -10.40 -9.18 -10.27
C GLY A 90 -10.31 -7.66 -10.13
N ASN A 91 -11.27 -6.96 -10.75
CA ASN A 91 -11.37 -5.51 -10.68
C ASN A 91 -12.06 -5.08 -9.39
N PHE A 92 -11.67 -3.93 -8.86
CA PHE A 92 -12.27 -3.37 -7.66
C PHE A 92 -12.74 -1.94 -7.93
N VAL A 93 -13.91 -1.57 -7.41
CA VAL A 93 -14.42 -0.20 -7.38
C VAL A 93 -14.75 0.11 -5.92
N ASP A 94 -14.11 1.16 -5.39
CA ASP A 94 -14.27 1.58 -3.98
C ASP A 94 -14.10 0.47 -2.94
N GLY A 95 -13.20 -0.47 -3.22
CA GLY A 95 -12.88 -1.60 -2.33
C GLY A 95 -13.77 -2.81 -2.51
N ILE A 96 -14.75 -2.75 -3.41
CA ILE A 96 -15.70 -3.83 -3.70
C ILE A 96 -15.35 -4.45 -5.06
N LYS A 97 -15.32 -5.78 -5.13
CA LYS A 97 -15.04 -6.50 -6.37
C LYS A 97 -16.17 -6.25 -7.38
N SER A 98 -15.80 -5.88 -8.61
CA SER A 98 -16.70 -5.60 -9.74
C SER A 98 -16.70 -6.71 -10.79
#